data_AF-X1S8J3-F1
#
_entry.id   AF-X1S8J3-F1
#
_cell.length_a   1.000
_cell.length_b   1.000
_cell.length_c   1.000
_cell.angle_alpha   90.00
_cell.angle_beta   90.00
_cell.angle_gamma   90.00
#
_symmetry.space_group_name_H-M   'P 1'
#
loop_
_entity.id
_entity.type
_entity.pdbx_description
1 polymer ?
#
loop_
_entity_poly.entity_id
_entity_poly.type
_entity_poly.pdbx_seq_one_letter_code
_entity_poly.pdbx_strand_id
1 'polypeptide(L)'
;EFQTAERGKLEKLLAVKRAKLVPQAFDEKGEVVPPFDELPDAKEYMRAWRALKQLEVAEETEARIFNDLWRFFSRYYDNGDFLTERRISSRDAKFCVPYNGEEVLLHWANCNQYYVKTSERFTDYRFTAGTYIVWFRLQRAEVPQNNVKGDKRYFVLRDGDSLAYDVETRTLVIHFEYRPITEEEEAHLLGIYNAQQTKSDRRKTLDRSVLCVALESEILNGLNAPDLKAHLAAVPEGKGFSMLGQHLNRYTAHNTMDYFVHKNLGKFLRRELDFF
;
A
#
# COMPACT_ATOMS: atom_id res chain seq x y z
N GLU A 1 2.66 -17.62 10.55
CA GLU A 1 1.86 -18.77 11.06
C GLU A 1 2.71 -20.00 11.39
N PHE A 2 3.59 -20.46 10.50
CA PHE A 2 4.43 -21.66 10.76
C PHE A 2 5.43 -21.49 11.91
N GLN A 3 6.21 -20.39 11.92
CA GLN A 3 7.18 -20.09 12.99
C GLN A 3 6.52 -19.94 14.36
N THR A 4 5.31 -19.37 14.42
CA THR A 4 4.55 -19.16 15.65
C THR A 4 4.07 -20.48 16.27
N ALA A 5 3.64 -21.42 15.43
CA ALA A 5 3.24 -22.76 15.86
C ALA A 5 4.44 -23.62 16.30
N GLU A 6 5.59 -23.46 15.64
CA GLU A 6 6.85 -24.15 15.98
C GLU A 6 7.44 -23.64 17.30
N ARG A 7 7.50 -22.31 17.48
CA ARG A 7 7.87 -21.66 18.74
C ARG A 7 7.04 -22.17 19.91
N GLY A 8 5.71 -22.20 19.76
CA GLY A 8 4.81 -22.71 20.80
C GLY A 8 5.02 -24.19 21.15
N LYS A 9 5.50 -25.02 20.22
CA LYS A 9 5.89 -26.41 20.50
C LYS A 9 7.21 -26.48 21.28
N LEU A 10 8.20 -25.69 20.90
CA LEU A 10 9.51 -25.63 21.58
C LEU A 10 9.38 -25.09 23.01
N GLU A 11 8.58 -24.04 23.23
CA GLU A 11 8.32 -23.50 24.57
C GLU A 11 7.61 -24.51 25.49
N LYS A 12 6.62 -25.25 24.96
CA LYS A 12 5.95 -26.34 25.70
C LYS A 12 6.92 -27.47 26.02
N LEU A 13 7.77 -27.87 25.07
CA LEU A 13 8.78 -28.91 25.28
C LEU A 13 9.79 -28.48 26.35
N LEU A 14 10.26 -27.22 26.31
CA LEU A 14 11.14 -26.66 27.32
C LEU A 14 10.52 -26.67 28.71
N ALA A 15 9.26 -26.25 28.84
CA ALA A 15 8.55 -26.27 30.12
C ALA A 15 8.42 -27.69 30.70
N VAL A 16 8.06 -28.66 29.86
CA VAL A 16 7.94 -30.08 30.26
C VAL A 16 9.29 -30.66 30.70
N LYS A 17 10.36 -30.37 29.98
CA LYS A 17 11.70 -30.89 30.31
C LYS A 17 12.32 -30.18 31.51
N ARG A 18 12.10 -28.88 31.65
CA ARG A 18 12.52 -28.09 32.81
C ARG A 18 11.88 -28.58 34.11
N ALA A 19 10.60 -28.96 34.08
CA ALA A 19 9.89 -29.49 35.24
C ALA A 19 10.44 -30.84 35.76
N LYS A 20 11.20 -31.57 34.93
CA LYS A 20 11.85 -32.84 35.30
C LYS A 20 13.27 -32.66 35.85
N LEU A 21 13.80 -31.44 35.83
CA LEU A 21 15.15 -31.12 36.27
C LEU A 21 15.09 -30.30 37.56
N VAL A 22 16.10 -30.44 38.41
CA VAL A 22 16.20 -29.67 39.66
C VAL A 22 16.58 -28.22 39.37
N PRO A 23 16.15 -27.23 40.19
CA PRO A 23 16.49 -25.82 39.97
C PRO A 23 17.99 -25.53 39.90
N GLN A 24 18.82 -26.30 40.61
CA GLN A 24 20.29 -26.19 40.60
C GLN A 24 20.94 -26.68 39.30
N ALA A 25 20.17 -27.30 38.41
CA ALA A 25 20.67 -27.75 37.11
C ALA A 25 20.86 -26.60 36.12
N PHE A 26 20.40 -25.38 36.43
CA PHE A 26 20.42 -24.24 35.53
C PHE A 26 21.29 -23.10 36.05
N ASP A 27 21.98 -22.42 35.13
CA ASP A 27 22.67 -21.16 35.43
C ASP A 27 21.74 -19.93 35.36
N GLU A 28 22.30 -18.73 35.54
CA GLU A 28 21.56 -17.46 35.47
C GLU A 28 20.96 -17.17 34.08
N LYS A 29 21.46 -17.82 33.02
CA LYS A 29 20.98 -17.68 31.63
C LYS A 29 19.99 -18.77 31.25
N GLY A 30 19.78 -19.76 32.12
CA GLY A 30 18.91 -20.91 31.91
C GLY A 30 19.55 -22.06 31.13
N GLU A 31 20.87 -22.08 30.98
CA GLU A 31 21.65 -23.20 30.42
C GLU A 31 21.87 -24.28 31.47
N VAL A 32 21.98 -25.55 31.03
CA VAL A 32 22.22 -26.66 31.96
C VAL A 32 23.70 -26.74 32.32
N VAL A 33 24.00 -26.80 33.63
CA VAL A 33 25.37 -26.87 34.16
C VAL A 33 25.81 -28.31 34.47
N PRO A 34 27.13 -28.63 34.40
CA PRO A 34 27.65 -29.91 34.86
C PRO A 34 27.36 -30.14 36.37
N PRO A 35 27.06 -31.38 36.81
CA PRO A 35 27.05 -32.64 36.05
C PRO A 35 25.68 -33.00 35.44
N PHE A 36 24.72 -32.07 35.44
CA PHE A 36 23.34 -32.35 35.01
C PHE A 36 23.17 -32.39 33.49
N ASP A 37 24.16 -31.93 32.74
CA ASP A 37 24.24 -31.89 31.28
C ASP A 37 24.22 -33.27 30.61
N GLU A 38 24.65 -34.31 31.33
CA GLU A 38 24.64 -35.69 30.83
C GLU A 38 23.26 -36.37 30.87
N LEU A 39 22.29 -35.81 31.63
CA LEU A 39 20.95 -36.38 31.75
C LEU A 39 20.18 -36.34 30.41
N PRO A 40 19.42 -37.40 30.04
CA PRO A 40 18.65 -37.41 28.80
C PRO A 40 17.67 -36.23 28.66
N ASP A 41 16.94 -35.90 29.72
CA ASP A 41 16.01 -34.76 29.72
C ASP A 41 16.75 -33.41 29.63
N ALA A 42 17.98 -33.30 30.15
CA ALA A 42 18.82 -32.11 30.03
C ALA A 42 19.34 -31.91 28.60
N LYS A 43 19.74 -32.99 27.91
CA LYS A 43 20.15 -32.93 26.50
C LYS A 43 19.00 -32.51 25.60
N GLU A 44 17.79 -33.02 25.84
CA GLU A 44 16.60 -32.61 25.11
C GLU A 44 16.17 -31.17 25.42
N TYR A 45 16.27 -30.74 26.68
CA TYR A 45 16.07 -29.34 27.07
C TYR A 45 17.06 -28.42 26.33
N MET A 46 18.36 -28.73 26.35
CA MET A 46 19.38 -27.91 25.68
C MET A 46 19.19 -27.86 24.16
N ARG A 47 18.73 -28.94 23.53
CA ARG A 47 18.36 -28.94 22.09
C ARG A 47 17.21 -27.99 21.81
N ALA A 48 16.12 -28.09 22.58
CA ALA A 48 14.95 -27.21 22.42
C ALA A 48 15.29 -25.75 22.73
N TRP A 49 16.16 -25.50 23.72
CA TRP A 49 16.61 -24.16 24.12
C TRP A 49 17.45 -23.51 23.02
N ARG A 50 18.41 -24.25 22.44
CA ARG A 50 19.20 -23.78 21.30
C ARG A 50 18.33 -23.53 20.06
N ALA A 51 17.37 -24.42 19.78
CA ALA A 51 16.45 -24.24 18.66
C ALA A 51 15.57 -22.99 18.83
N LEU A 52 15.07 -22.74 20.04
CA LEU A 52 14.31 -21.52 20.36
C LEU A 52 15.18 -20.27 20.20
N LYS A 53 16.41 -20.29 20.71
CA LYS A 53 17.37 -19.18 20.53
C LYS A 53 17.70 -18.90 19.07
N GLN A 54 17.86 -19.94 18.26
CA GLN A 54 18.06 -19.79 16.81
C GLN A 54 16.83 -19.17 16.13
N LEU A 55 15.62 -19.56 16.55
CA LEU A 55 14.37 -19.00 16.04
C LEU A 55 14.22 -17.52 16.43
N GLU A 56 14.56 -17.13 17.67
CA GLU A 56 14.59 -15.72 18.11
C GLU A 56 15.57 -14.88 17.28
N VAL A 57 16.80 -15.38 17.05
CA VAL A 57 17.79 -14.70 16.21
C VAL A 57 17.31 -14.58 14.76
N ALA A 58 16.62 -15.58 14.25
CA ALA A 58 16.02 -15.54 12.91
C ALA A 58 14.90 -14.49 12.83
N GLU A 59 14.00 -14.43 13.81
CA GLU A 59 12.95 -13.40 13.91
C GLU A 59 13.53 -11.98 13.98
N GLU A 60 14.57 -11.77 14.79
CA GLU A 60 15.26 -10.47 14.88
C GLU A 60 15.92 -10.09 13.55
N THR A 61 16.58 -11.05 12.91
CA THR A 61 17.22 -10.84 11.61
C THR A 61 16.19 -10.53 10.53
N GLU A 62 15.06 -11.24 10.52
CA GLU A 62 13.94 -11.00 9.60
C GLU A 62 13.35 -9.59 9.80
N ALA A 63 13.10 -9.20 11.05
CA ALA A 63 12.60 -7.86 11.39
C ALA A 63 13.58 -6.76 10.95
N ARG A 64 14.90 -6.98 11.12
CA ARG A 64 15.93 -6.05 10.64
C ARG A 64 15.93 -5.94 9.11
N ILE A 65 15.93 -7.07 8.40
CA ILE A 65 15.87 -7.10 6.93
C ILE A 65 14.62 -6.38 6.43
N PHE A 66 13.46 -6.66 7.03
CA PHE A 66 12.23 -5.97 6.67
C PHE A 66 12.32 -4.46 6.89
N ASN A 67 12.89 -4.02 8.01
CA ASN A 67 13.08 -2.60 8.29
C ASN A 67 14.00 -1.94 7.27
N ASP A 68 15.10 -2.61 6.91
CA ASP A 68 16.06 -2.11 5.91
C ASP A 68 15.43 -2.03 4.52
N LEU A 69 14.69 -3.06 4.10
CA LEU A 69 13.91 -3.05 2.86
C LEU A 69 12.90 -1.91 2.86
N TRP A 70 12.14 -1.74 3.94
CA TRP A 70 11.16 -0.66 4.06
C TRP A 70 11.85 0.71 3.97
N ARG A 71 12.94 0.94 4.71
CA ARG A 71 13.69 2.21 4.68
C ARG A 71 14.27 2.48 3.29
N PHE A 72 14.81 1.47 2.64
CA PHE A 72 15.36 1.59 1.29
C PHE A 72 14.26 1.94 0.27
N PHE A 73 13.20 1.13 0.21
CA PHE A 73 12.14 1.30 -0.78
C PHE A 73 11.25 2.51 -0.53
N SER A 74 10.93 2.86 0.72
CA SER A 74 10.08 4.03 1.03
C SER A 74 10.66 5.35 0.57
N ARG A 75 11.98 5.42 0.36
CA ARG A 75 12.63 6.60 -0.21
C ARG A 75 12.39 6.75 -1.71
N TYR A 76 12.41 5.64 -2.44
CA TYR A 76 12.41 5.67 -3.90
C TYR A 76 11.08 5.29 -4.51
N TYR A 77 10.24 4.56 -3.80
CA TYR A 77 8.96 4.08 -4.32
C TYR A 77 7.83 4.99 -3.84
N ASP A 78 7.10 5.58 -4.79
CA ASP A 78 5.88 6.31 -4.51
C ASP A 78 4.80 5.95 -5.53
N ASN A 79 3.62 5.59 -5.03
CA ASN A 79 2.41 5.35 -5.83
C ASN A 79 2.60 4.50 -7.11
N GLY A 80 3.37 3.41 -7.05
CA GLY A 80 3.57 2.52 -8.20
C GLY A 80 4.74 2.89 -9.10
N ASP A 81 5.53 3.89 -8.71
CA ASP A 81 6.66 4.39 -9.47
C ASP A 81 7.93 4.48 -8.62
N PHE A 82 9.08 4.41 -9.29
CA PHE A 82 10.38 4.62 -8.67
C PHE A 82 10.90 6.02 -9.02
N LEU A 83 10.98 6.90 -8.03
CA LEU A 83 11.44 8.26 -8.16
C LEU A 83 12.95 8.36 -7.89
N THR A 84 13.60 9.25 -8.64
CA THR A 84 14.99 9.62 -8.34
C THR A 84 14.98 10.78 -7.35
N GLU A 85 15.28 10.49 -6.08
CA GLU A 85 15.43 11.53 -5.08
C GLU A 85 16.86 12.09 -5.03
N ARG A 86 16.96 13.41 -4.91
CA ARG A 86 18.27 14.04 -4.67
C ARG A 86 18.69 13.79 -3.24
N ARG A 87 19.92 13.32 -3.05
CA ARG A 87 20.56 13.29 -1.73
C ARG A 87 21.12 14.68 -1.43
N ILE A 88 20.26 15.58 -0.93
CA ILE A 88 20.67 16.94 -0.52
C ILE A 88 21.39 16.86 0.83
N SER A 89 22.53 17.54 0.93
CA SER A 89 23.31 17.63 2.15
C SER A 89 23.94 19.02 2.20
N SER A 90 23.89 19.64 3.37
CA SER A 90 24.43 20.97 3.64
C SER A 90 25.94 20.98 3.91
N ARG A 91 26.59 19.81 3.90
CA ARG A 91 28.03 19.67 4.15
C ARG A 91 28.74 19.06 2.95
N ASP A 92 28.57 17.75 2.75
CA ASP A 92 29.23 17.01 1.67
C ASP A 92 28.26 16.58 0.57
N ALA A 93 28.75 16.44 -0.67
CA ALA A 93 27.97 15.89 -1.76
C ALA A 93 27.60 14.42 -1.47
N LYS A 94 26.30 14.10 -1.40
CA LYS A 94 25.79 12.75 -1.12
C LYS A 94 25.44 11.95 -2.38
N PHE A 95 25.89 12.36 -3.56
CA PHE A 95 25.65 11.63 -4.80
C PHE A 95 26.96 11.51 -5.58
N CYS A 96 27.16 10.36 -6.23
CA CYS A 96 28.23 10.17 -7.19
C CYS A 96 27.67 10.07 -8.60
N VAL A 97 28.37 10.65 -9.56
CA VAL A 97 28.12 10.44 -10.98
C VAL A 97 29.38 9.80 -11.54
N PRO A 98 29.31 8.57 -12.09
CA PRO A 98 30.45 7.95 -12.73
C PRO A 98 30.82 8.80 -13.95
N TYR A 99 32.05 9.31 -13.96
CA TYR A 99 32.57 10.21 -14.99
C TYR A 99 34.03 9.86 -15.27
N ASN A 100 34.39 9.70 -16.54
CA ASN A 100 35.73 9.28 -16.97
C ASN A 100 36.71 10.45 -17.15
N GLY A 101 36.25 11.71 -17.03
CA GLY A 101 37.12 12.88 -17.08
C GLY A 101 37.37 13.47 -18.47
N GLU A 102 36.85 12.86 -19.54
CA GLU A 102 37.18 13.25 -20.92
C GLU A 102 36.47 14.52 -21.40
N GLU A 103 35.16 14.65 -21.13
CA GLU A 103 34.32 15.73 -21.65
C GLU A 103 33.27 16.20 -20.66
N VAL A 104 32.70 17.40 -20.85
CA VAL A 104 31.69 17.95 -19.93
C VAL A 104 30.50 16.99 -19.76
N LEU A 105 30.33 16.47 -18.54
CA LEU A 105 29.18 15.65 -18.16
C LEU A 105 28.09 16.50 -17.50
N LEU A 106 26.94 16.60 -18.18
CA LEU A 106 25.72 17.15 -17.59
C LEU A 106 24.89 16.02 -16.97
N HIS A 107 24.64 16.11 -15.67
CA HIS A 107 23.81 15.15 -14.94
C HIS A 107 22.57 15.84 -14.35
N TRP A 108 21.42 15.21 -14.52
CA TRP A 108 20.17 15.58 -13.86
C TRP A 108 19.49 14.34 -13.30
N ALA A 109 18.68 14.52 -12.25
CA ALA A 109 18.07 13.42 -11.50
C ALA A 109 17.36 12.40 -12.40
N ASN A 110 16.61 12.88 -13.39
CA ASN A 110 15.75 12.02 -14.22
C ASN A 110 16.41 11.60 -15.55
N CYS A 111 17.75 11.68 -15.68
CA CYS A 111 18.46 11.43 -16.97
C CYS A 111 18.23 10.05 -17.59
N ASN A 112 17.86 9.06 -16.78
CA ASN A 112 17.56 7.70 -17.22
C ASN A 112 16.10 7.29 -17.00
N GLN A 113 15.20 8.27 -16.91
CA GLN A 113 13.77 8.06 -16.76
C GLN A 113 13.03 8.68 -17.94
N TYR A 114 11.98 8.02 -18.40
CA TYR A 114 11.01 8.59 -19.31
C TYR A 114 9.79 9.02 -18.50
N TYR A 115 9.48 10.32 -18.56
CA TYR A 115 8.21 10.81 -18.06
C TYR A 115 7.12 10.42 -19.06
N VAL A 116 6.23 9.54 -18.62
CA VAL A 116 5.00 9.20 -19.31
C VAL A 116 3.90 9.96 -18.59
N LYS A 117 3.45 11.04 -19.23
CA LYS A 117 2.18 11.63 -18.85
C LYS A 117 1.11 10.63 -19.22
N THR A 118 0.35 10.15 -18.25
CA THR A 118 -0.88 9.45 -18.62
C THR A 118 -1.78 10.50 -19.19
N SER A 119 -1.85 10.56 -20.52
CA SER A 119 -2.86 11.37 -21.20
C SER A 119 -4.21 10.98 -20.62
N GLU A 120 -5.08 11.95 -20.42
CA GLU A 120 -6.47 11.76 -19.97
C GLU A 120 -7.25 10.93 -21.01
N ARG A 121 -6.95 9.63 -21.08
CA ARG A 121 -7.64 8.64 -21.89
C ARG A 121 -8.83 8.20 -21.07
N PHE A 122 -9.84 9.07 -21.10
CA PHE A 122 -11.16 8.79 -20.58
C PHE A 122 -11.73 7.57 -21.30
N THR A 123 -11.47 6.41 -20.71
CA THR A 123 -11.91 5.12 -21.20
C THR A 123 -12.98 4.62 -20.25
N ASP A 124 -14.03 4.12 -20.85
CA ASP A 124 -15.10 3.46 -20.12
C ASP A 124 -14.54 2.29 -19.32
N TYR A 125 -14.91 2.22 -18.03
CA TYR A 125 -14.38 1.22 -17.12
C TYR A 125 -15.50 0.27 -16.67
N ARG A 126 -15.33 -1.03 -16.92
CA ARG A 126 -16.33 -2.04 -16.63
C ARG A 126 -15.77 -3.13 -15.74
N PHE A 127 -16.56 -3.55 -14.76
CA PHE A 127 -16.23 -4.69 -13.89
C PHE A 127 -17.49 -5.46 -13.50
N THR A 128 -17.29 -6.65 -12.93
CA THR A 128 -18.36 -7.53 -12.48
C THR A 128 -18.37 -7.61 -10.96
N ALA A 129 -19.55 -7.48 -10.36
CA ALA A 129 -19.78 -7.70 -8.93
C ALA A 129 -20.82 -8.84 -8.79
N GLY A 130 -20.36 -10.07 -8.57
CA GLY A 130 -21.22 -11.25 -8.66
C GLY A 130 -21.79 -11.41 -10.08
N THR A 131 -23.12 -11.43 -10.21
CA THR A 131 -23.81 -11.48 -11.51
C THR A 131 -24.09 -10.10 -12.13
N TYR A 132 -23.74 -9.02 -11.43
CA TYR A 132 -24.00 -7.67 -11.88
C TYR A 132 -22.82 -7.11 -12.67
N ILE A 133 -23.14 -6.29 -13.66
CA ILE A 133 -22.17 -5.52 -14.41
C ILE A 133 -22.21 -4.08 -13.91
N VAL A 134 -21.05 -3.52 -13.61
CA VAL A 134 -20.93 -2.09 -13.27
C VAL A 134 -20.08 -1.40 -14.32
N TRP A 135 -20.57 -0.26 -14.79
CA TRP A 135 -19.97 0.54 -15.84
C TRP A 135 -19.77 1.96 -15.35
N PHE A 136 -18.52 2.37 -15.15
CA PHE A 136 -18.18 3.78 -14.98
C PHE A 136 -18.05 4.42 -16.35
N ARG A 137 -18.89 5.42 -16.60
CA ARG A 137 -18.95 6.12 -17.88
C ARG A 137 -18.68 7.60 -17.65
N LEU A 138 -17.67 8.12 -18.34
CA LEU A 138 -17.40 9.55 -18.30
C LEU A 138 -18.26 10.27 -19.33
N GLN A 139 -19.04 11.25 -18.89
CA GLN A 139 -19.92 12.01 -19.77
C GLN A 139 -19.34 13.36 -20.17
N ARG A 140 -18.63 14.01 -19.25
CA ARG A 140 -17.99 15.30 -19.47
C ARG A 140 -16.59 15.31 -18.90
N ALA A 141 -15.66 15.88 -19.65
CA ALA A 141 -14.31 16.13 -19.19
C ALA A 141 -13.90 17.55 -19.55
N GLU A 142 -13.43 18.31 -18.57
CA GLU A 142 -12.88 19.64 -18.75
C GLU A 142 -11.36 19.54 -18.79
N VAL A 143 -10.77 19.40 -19.97
CA VAL A 143 -9.31 19.30 -20.14
C VAL A 143 -8.72 20.68 -20.43
N PRO A 144 -7.71 21.15 -19.68
CA PRO A 144 -7.06 22.41 -20.02
C PRO A 144 -6.28 22.25 -21.33
N GLN A 145 -6.51 23.16 -22.27
CA GLN A 145 -5.71 23.25 -23.48
C GLN A 145 -4.35 23.92 -23.16
N ASN A 146 -3.28 23.44 -23.78
CA ASN A 146 -1.94 24.07 -23.79
C ASN A 146 -1.15 24.12 -22.47
N ASN A 147 -1.18 23.05 -21.67
CA ASN A 147 -0.27 22.84 -20.52
C ASN A 147 -0.24 24.00 -19.49
N VAL A 148 -1.26 24.87 -19.50
CA VAL A 148 -1.46 25.93 -18.51
C VAL A 148 -1.86 25.26 -17.21
N LYS A 149 -1.18 25.60 -16.13
CA LYS A 149 -1.48 25.11 -14.78
C LYS A 149 -2.87 25.61 -14.37
N GLY A 150 -3.91 24.78 -14.57
CA GLY A 150 -5.27 25.06 -14.13
C GLY A 150 -5.58 24.44 -12.77
N ASP A 151 -6.81 24.66 -12.29
CA ASP A 151 -7.30 24.09 -11.04
C ASP A 151 -7.26 22.56 -11.05
N LYS A 152 -7.15 21.97 -9.85
CA LYS A 152 -7.21 20.51 -9.69
C LYS A 152 -8.58 20.00 -10.13
N ARG A 153 -8.57 18.87 -10.83
CA ARG A 153 -9.78 18.21 -11.34
C ARG A 153 -9.98 16.89 -10.65
N TYR A 154 -11.23 16.54 -10.47
CA TYR A 154 -11.63 15.34 -9.77
C TYR A 154 -12.70 14.61 -10.58
N PHE A 155 -12.75 13.29 -10.42
CA PHE A 155 -13.91 12.53 -10.86
C PHE A 155 -15.02 12.76 -9.86
N VAL A 156 -16.13 13.34 -10.31
CA VAL A 156 -17.33 13.57 -9.50
C VAL A 156 -18.53 12.93 -10.15
N LEU A 157 -19.55 12.59 -9.35
CA LEU A 157 -20.81 12.13 -9.89
C LEU A 157 -21.50 13.27 -10.64
N ARG A 158 -22.17 12.94 -11.73
CA ARG A 158 -22.99 13.91 -12.45
C ARG A 158 -24.21 14.32 -11.61
N ASP A 159 -24.57 15.59 -11.66
CA ASP A 159 -25.80 16.08 -11.05
C ASP A 159 -27.07 15.49 -11.70
N GLY A 160 -28.01 15.05 -10.85
CA GLY A 160 -29.34 14.57 -11.24
C GLY A 160 -29.41 13.09 -11.62
N ASP A 161 -28.65 12.65 -12.63
CA ASP A 161 -28.72 11.29 -13.18
C ASP A 161 -27.37 10.56 -13.07
N SER A 162 -26.91 10.41 -11.84
CA SER A 162 -25.60 9.83 -11.52
C SER A 162 -25.58 8.30 -11.65
N LEU A 163 -26.73 7.65 -11.44
CA LEU A 163 -26.86 6.19 -11.33
C LEU A 163 -28.03 5.70 -12.18
N ALA A 164 -27.74 4.93 -13.23
CA ALA A 164 -28.74 4.25 -14.04
C ALA A 164 -28.62 2.73 -13.86
N TYR A 165 -29.58 2.13 -13.17
CA TYR A 165 -29.61 0.68 -12.96
C TYR A 165 -30.68 0.01 -13.82
N ASP A 166 -30.25 -0.88 -14.71
CA ASP A 166 -31.09 -1.72 -15.53
C ASP A 166 -31.24 -3.11 -14.88
N VAL A 167 -32.48 -3.42 -14.47
CA VAL A 167 -32.84 -4.67 -13.79
C VAL A 167 -32.78 -5.88 -14.73
N GLU A 168 -33.13 -5.71 -16.01
CA GLU A 168 -33.18 -6.80 -17.00
C GLU A 168 -31.78 -7.26 -17.35
N THR A 169 -30.88 -6.31 -17.62
CA THR A 169 -29.48 -6.60 -17.98
C THR A 169 -28.55 -6.71 -16.76
N ARG A 170 -29.06 -6.47 -15.55
CA ARG A 170 -28.30 -6.40 -14.29
C ARG A 170 -27.09 -5.46 -14.39
N THR A 171 -27.27 -4.35 -15.10
CA THR A 171 -26.19 -3.40 -15.40
C THR A 171 -26.42 -2.09 -14.65
N LEU A 172 -25.45 -1.69 -13.84
CA LEU A 172 -25.38 -0.38 -13.22
C LEU A 172 -24.41 0.51 -14.00
N VAL A 173 -24.91 1.61 -14.55
CA VAL A 173 -24.09 2.67 -15.13
C VAL A 173 -23.95 3.80 -14.12
N ILE A 174 -22.70 4.18 -13.83
CA ILE A 174 -22.36 5.29 -12.95
C ILE A 174 -21.75 6.39 -13.82
N HIS A 175 -22.42 7.54 -13.84
CA HIS A 175 -22.03 8.68 -14.66
C HIS A 175 -21.08 9.59 -13.90
N PHE A 176 -19.87 9.72 -14.43
CA PHE A 176 -18.85 10.63 -13.91
C PHE A 176 -18.68 11.86 -14.80
N GLU A 177 -18.25 12.94 -14.18
CA GLU A 177 -17.66 14.12 -14.80
C GLU A 177 -16.23 14.30 -14.28
N TYR A 178 -15.34 14.80 -15.12
CA TYR A 178 -13.96 15.14 -14.76
C TYR A 178 -13.77 16.65 -14.88
N ARG A 179 -13.93 17.36 -13.76
CA ARG A 179 -13.95 18.82 -13.70
C ARG A 179 -13.41 19.35 -12.35
N PRO A 180 -13.13 20.66 -12.24
CA PRO A 180 -12.97 21.30 -10.94
C PRO A 180 -14.25 21.16 -10.11
N ILE A 181 -14.09 21.11 -8.80
CA ILE A 181 -15.19 21.07 -7.84
C ILE A 181 -15.35 22.44 -7.17
N THR A 182 -16.55 22.79 -6.76
CA THR A 182 -16.80 24.02 -5.99
C THR A 182 -16.45 23.83 -4.51
N GLU A 183 -16.36 24.92 -3.77
CA GLU A 183 -16.09 24.87 -2.32
C GLU A 183 -17.22 24.15 -1.56
N GLU A 184 -18.46 24.29 -2.01
CA GLU A 184 -19.63 23.60 -1.44
C GLU A 184 -19.57 22.08 -1.67
N GLU A 185 -19.20 21.66 -2.88
CA GLU A 185 -19.00 20.24 -3.22
C GLU A 185 -17.86 19.64 -2.41
N GLU A 186 -16.74 20.36 -2.27
CA GLU A 186 -15.61 19.92 -1.45
C GLU A 186 -16.03 19.73 0.02
N ALA A 187 -16.76 20.70 0.59
CA ALA A 187 -17.27 20.62 1.96
C ALA A 187 -18.26 19.47 2.15
N HIS A 188 -19.14 19.23 1.18
CA HIS A 188 -20.09 18.13 1.19
C HIS A 188 -19.38 16.77 1.20
N LEU A 189 -18.44 16.55 0.28
CA LEU A 189 -17.68 15.30 0.17
C LEU A 189 -16.79 15.05 1.39
N LEU A 190 -16.14 16.09 1.91
CA LEU A 190 -15.42 16.03 3.19
C LEU A 190 -16.34 15.68 4.35
N GLY A 191 -17.57 16.20 4.36
CA GLY A 191 -18.60 15.87 5.33
C GLY A 191 -18.95 14.38 5.31
N ILE A 192 -19.21 13.82 4.12
CA ILE A 192 -19.51 12.39 3.93
C ILE A 192 -18.36 11.52 4.43
N TYR A 193 -17.12 11.85 4.07
CA TYR A 193 -15.94 11.12 4.54
C TYR A 193 -15.80 11.20 6.06
N ASN A 194 -15.80 12.42 6.63
CA ASN A 194 -15.56 12.65 8.05
C ASN A 194 -16.66 12.10 8.96
N ALA A 195 -17.88 11.90 8.44
CA ALA A 195 -18.98 11.26 9.16
C ALA A 195 -18.70 9.76 9.44
N GLN A 196 -17.85 9.13 8.63
CA GLN A 196 -17.45 7.72 8.78
C GLN A 196 -16.20 7.54 9.65
N GLN A 197 -15.51 8.65 9.98
CA GLN A 197 -14.25 8.63 10.71
C GLN A 197 -14.42 9.00 12.18
N THR A 198 -13.49 8.51 13.00
CA THR A 198 -13.33 8.99 14.38
C THR A 198 -12.90 10.46 14.38
N LYS A 199 -13.08 11.17 15.51
CA LYS A 199 -12.71 12.60 15.60
C LYS A 199 -11.23 12.86 15.28
N SER A 200 -10.32 11.92 15.57
CA SER A 200 -8.88 12.04 15.32
C SER A 200 -8.49 11.87 13.86
N ASP A 201 -9.26 11.10 13.08
CA ASP A 201 -8.90 10.73 11.70
C ASP A 201 -9.59 11.61 10.65
N ARG A 202 -10.28 12.66 11.09
CA ARG A 202 -10.94 13.61 10.20
C ARG A 202 -9.94 14.40 9.38
N ARG A 203 -10.24 14.56 8.10
CA ARG A 203 -9.44 15.33 7.15
C ARG A 203 -10.01 16.73 6.99
N LYS A 204 -9.13 17.70 6.70
CA LYS A 204 -9.50 19.10 6.41
C LYS A 204 -9.43 19.46 4.92
N THR A 205 -8.84 18.58 4.12
CA THR A 205 -8.56 18.78 2.70
C THR A 205 -9.01 17.56 1.93
N LEU A 206 -9.56 17.76 0.74
CA LEU A 206 -9.94 16.68 -0.14
C LEU A 206 -8.74 16.21 -0.97
N ASP A 207 -8.46 14.92 -0.89
CA ASP A 207 -7.55 14.22 -1.80
C ASP A 207 -8.29 13.08 -2.52
N ARG A 208 -7.63 12.44 -3.49
CA ARG A 208 -8.22 11.36 -4.29
C ARG A 208 -8.73 10.19 -3.42
N SER A 209 -8.04 9.87 -2.33
CA SER A 209 -8.40 8.76 -1.45
C SER A 209 -9.67 9.08 -0.64
N VAL A 210 -9.75 10.29 -0.08
CA VAL A 210 -10.91 10.83 0.62
C VAL A 210 -12.11 10.87 -0.32
N LEU A 211 -11.90 11.36 -1.55
CA LEU A 211 -12.92 11.43 -2.57
C LEU A 211 -13.49 10.05 -2.93
N CYS A 212 -12.64 9.03 -3.13
CA CYS A 212 -13.12 7.68 -3.46
C CYS A 212 -14.04 7.12 -2.38
N VAL A 213 -13.73 7.33 -1.10
CA VAL A 213 -14.54 6.87 0.04
C VAL A 213 -15.87 7.64 0.12
N ALA A 214 -15.85 8.95 -0.11
CA ALA A 214 -17.06 9.77 -0.14
C ALA A 214 -17.99 9.34 -1.29
N LEU A 215 -17.44 9.19 -2.50
CA LEU A 215 -18.17 8.74 -3.69
C LEU A 215 -18.74 7.34 -3.51
N GLU A 216 -17.98 6.41 -2.93
CA GLU A 216 -18.46 5.07 -2.61
C GLU A 216 -19.73 5.15 -1.75
N SER A 217 -19.71 5.98 -0.72
CA SER A 217 -20.84 6.13 0.21
C SER A 217 -22.06 6.75 -0.46
N GLU A 218 -21.83 7.77 -1.30
CA GLU A 218 -22.88 8.42 -2.08
C GLU A 218 -23.53 7.47 -3.08
N ILE A 219 -22.73 6.70 -3.83
CA ILE A 219 -23.21 5.68 -4.76
C ILE A 219 -24.03 4.61 -4.00
N LEU A 220 -23.50 4.07 -2.91
CA LEU A 220 -24.17 3.03 -2.14
C LEU A 220 -25.49 3.54 -1.51
N ASN A 221 -25.55 4.81 -1.11
CA ASN A 221 -26.77 5.41 -0.55
C ASN A 221 -27.80 5.77 -1.61
N GLY A 222 -27.37 6.14 -2.82
CA GLY A 222 -28.26 6.41 -3.96
C GLY A 222 -28.84 5.16 -4.65
N LEU A 223 -28.29 3.96 -4.36
CA LEU A 223 -28.74 2.71 -4.96
C LEU A 223 -29.99 2.13 -4.29
N ASN A 224 -31.08 2.07 -5.05
CA ASN A 224 -32.34 1.39 -4.67
C ASN A 224 -32.35 -0.11 -5.05
N ALA A 225 -31.22 -0.81 -4.86
CA ALA A 225 -31.06 -2.23 -5.18
C ALA A 225 -30.24 -2.94 -4.09
N PRO A 226 -30.88 -3.56 -3.08
CA PRO A 226 -30.19 -4.05 -1.89
C PRO A 226 -29.17 -5.16 -2.19
N ASP A 227 -29.50 -6.08 -3.10
CA ASP A 227 -28.60 -7.18 -3.48
C ASP A 227 -27.33 -6.66 -4.17
N LEU A 228 -27.49 -5.72 -5.12
CA LEU A 228 -26.36 -5.09 -5.80
C LEU A 228 -25.51 -4.28 -4.81
N LYS A 229 -26.16 -3.50 -3.93
CA LYS A 229 -25.49 -2.74 -2.87
C LYS A 229 -24.63 -3.64 -1.99
N ALA A 230 -25.12 -4.82 -1.61
CA ALA A 230 -24.37 -5.79 -0.82
C ALA A 230 -23.13 -6.32 -1.57
N HIS A 231 -23.25 -6.62 -2.86
CA HIS A 231 -22.11 -7.04 -3.68
C HIS A 231 -21.05 -5.95 -3.85
N LEU A 232 -21.47 -4.68 -3.95
CA LEU A 232 -20.55 -3.55 -4.10
C LEU A 232 -19.86 -3.16 -2.79
N ALA A 233 -20.58 -3.26 -1.67
CA ALA A 233 -20.06 -3.00 -0.33
C ALA A 233 -19.24 -4.16 0.24
N ALA A 234 -19.28 -5.35 -0.39
CA ALA A 234 -18.53 -6.52 0.06
C ALA A 234 -17.02 -6.23 0.10
N VAL A 235 -16.40 -6.54 1.23
CA VAL A 235 -14.95 -6.44 1.44
C VAL A 235 -14.37 -7.84 1.29
N PRO A 236 -13.55 -8.11 0.25
CA PRO A 236 -12.92 -9.41 0.08
C PRO A 236 -11.94 -9.72 1.23
N GLU A 237 -11.83 -11.00 1.59
CA GLU A 237 -10.96 -11.45 2.68
C GLU A 237 -9.50 -11.00 2.46
N GLY A 238 -8.89 -10.41 3.49
CA GLY A 238 -7.53 -9.87 3.42
C GLY A 238 -7.38 -8.52 2.69
N LYS A 239 -8.47 -7.90 2.22
CA LYS A 239 -8.45 -6.55 1.65
C LYS A 239 -9.08 -5.52 2.60
N GLY A 240 -8.52 -4.30 2.58
CA GLY A 240 -9.06 -3.17 3.35
C GLY A 240 -10.09 -2.31 2.62
N PHE A 241 -10.52 -2.70 1.42
CA PHE A 241 -11.44 -1.94 0.57
C PHE A 241 -12.60 -2.82 0.10
N SER A 242 -13.77 -2.22 -0.04
CA SER A 242 -14.89 -2.86 -0.71
C SER A 242 -14.60 -3.09 -2.20
N MET A 243 -15.42 -3.91 -2.86
CA MET A 243 -15.36 -4.08 -4.31
C MET A 243 -15.47 -2.73 -5.03
N LEU A 244 -16.47 -1.91 -4.68
CA LEU A 244 -16.65 -0.60 -5.31
C LEU A 244 -15.48 0.35 -5.04
N GLY A 245 -15.03 0.44 -3.79
CA GLY A 245 -13.90 1.27 -3.38
C GLY A 245 -12.60 0.89 -4.12
N GLN A 246 -12.34 -0.40 -4.29
CA GLN A 246 -11.20 -0.89 -5.07
C GLN A 246 -11.26 -0.42 -6.53
N HIS A 247 -12.43 -0.52 -7.16
CA HIS A 247 -12.62 -0.12 -8.55
C HIS A 247 -12.61 1.40 -8.75
N LEU A 248 -13.20 2.17 -7.85
CA LEU A 248 -13.11 3.65 -7.83
C LEU A 248 -11.65 4.11 -7.71
N ASN A 249 -10.91 3.53 -6.78
CA ASN A 249 -9.50 3.85 -6.59
C ASN A 249 -8.70 3.56 -7.86
N ARG A 250 -8.93 2.40 -8.50
CA ARG A 250 -8.24 2.03 -9.75
C ARG A 250 -8.61 2.95 -10.92
N TYR A 251 -9.90 3.22 -11.11
CA TYR A 251 -10.38 4.05 -12.22
C TYR A 251 -9.88 5.49 -12.12
N THR A 252 -9.93 6.08 -10.92
CA THR A 252 -9.41 7.44 -10.70
C THR A 252 -7.90 7.49 -10.82
N ALA A 253 -7.16 6.55 -10.23
CA ALA A 253 -5.70 6.50 -10.29
C ALA A 253 -5.16 6.39 -11.74
N HIS A 254 -5.76 5.52 -12.56
CA HIS A 254 -5.31 5.32 -13.94
C HIS A 254 -5.36 6.60 -14.78
N ASN A 255 -6.27 7.51 -14.47
CA ASN A 255 -6.50 8.71 -15.27
C ASN A 255 -5.82 9.96 -14.70
N THR A 256 -5.22 9.90 -13.51
CA THR A 256 -4.66 11.08 -12.82
C THR A 256 -3.19 10.94 -12.43
N MET A 257 -2.51 9.88 -12.87
CA MET A 257 -1.14 9.58 -12.44
C MET A 257 -0.17 9.68 -13.60
N ASP A 258 0.93 10.39 -13.37
CA ASP A 258 2.10 10.36 -14.24
C ASP A 258 3.06 9.27 -13.78
N TYR A 259 3.82 8.70 -14.70
CA TYR A 259 4.78 7.63 -14.40
C TYR A 259 6.18 7.98 -14.94
N PHE A 260 7.22 7.63 -14.19
CA PHE A 260 8.63 7.71 -14.55
C PHE A 260 9.18 6.31 -14.86
N VAL A 261 9.17 5.95 -16.14
CA VAL A 261 9.69 4.66 -16.56
C VAL A 261 11.21 4.70 -16.60
N HIS A 262 11.87 3.98 -15.70
CA HIS A 262 13.33 3.80 -15.72
C HIS A 262 13.78 3.01 -16.94
N LYS A 263 14.77 3.52 -17.66
CA LYS A 263 15.46 2.77 -18.73
C LYS A 263 16.05 1.46 -18.19
N ASN A 264 16.57 1.47 -16.97
CA ASN A 264 17.15 0.32 -16.28
C ASN A 264 16.97 0.44 -14.76
N LEU A 265 15.82 0.00 -14.27
CA LEU A 265 15.48 0.06 -12.85
C LEU A 265 16.50 -0.72 -11.99
N GLY A 266 16.95 -1.89 -12.45
CA GLY A 266 17.92 -2.70 -11.69
C GLY A 266 19.29 -2.03 -11.54
N LYS A 267 19.74 -1.24 -12.51
CA LYS A 267 20.97 -0.45 -12.38
C LYS A 267 20.78 0.70 -11.39
N PHE A 268 19.63 1.37 -11.42
CA PHE A 268 19.28 2.42 -10.46
C PHE A 268 19.28 1.86 -9.03
N LEU A 269 18.51 0.79 -8.76
CA LEU A 269 18.40 0.21 -7.43
C LEU A 269 19.74 -0.29 -6.87
N ARG A 270 20.58 -0.93 -7.70
CA ARG A 270 21.92 -1.35 -7.26
C ARG A 270 22.81 -0.18 -6.88
N ARG A 271 22.82 0.88 -7.68
CA ARG A 271 23.58 2.10 -7.35
C ARG A 271 23.08 2.72 -6.04
N GLU A 272 21.77 2.84 -5.86
CA GLU A 272 21.21 3.39 -4.63
C GLU A 272 21.48 2.50 -3.41
N LEU A 273 21.55 1.18 -3.62
CA LEU A 273 21.92 0.19 -2.61
C LEU A 273 23.38 0.31 -2.19
N ASP A 274 24.31 0.59 -3.11
CA ASP A 274 25.72 0.83 -2.78
C ASP A 274 25.90 2.05 -1.83
N PHE A 275 24.92 2.96 -1.81
CA PHE A 275 24.87 4.14 -0.95
C PHE A 275 24.04 3.98 0.34
N PHE A 276 23.29 2.89 0.47
CA PHE A 276 22.46 2.62 1.63
C PHE A 276 23.29 1.87 2.68
#